data_AF-A0A971STW9-F1
#
_entry.id   AF-A0A971STW9-F1
#
_cell.length_a   1.000
_cell.length_b   1.000
_cell.length_c   1.000
_cell.angle_alpha   90.00
_cell.angle_beta   90.00
_cell.angle_gamma   90.00
#
_symmetry.space_group_name_H-M   'P 1'
#
loop_
_entity.id
_entity.type
_entity.pdbx_description
1 polymer ?
#
loop_
_entity_poly.entity_id
_entity_poly.type
_entity_poly.pdbx_seq_one_letter_code
_entity_poly.pdbx_strand_id
1 'polypeptide(L)'
;MAYDYTDLQQGDQIAYTEDHEDLKKSVRKFVAEVIRPASIELDKMSPDDVVKKDSPYWQCMRQMHELGYHTIFIPEEYGGIGLDALGLHIFFEEMAFGSIGLAVACGVDVFPTFFAAMILPE
;
A
#
# COMPACT_ATOMS: atom_id res chain seq x y z
N MET A 1 14.72 8.01 30.68
CA MET A 1 15.34 8.99 29.75
C MET A 1 14.28 9.33 28.72
N ALA A 2 13.90 10.60 28.60
CA ALA A 2 12.96 11.02 27.55
C ALA A 2 13.73 11.06 26.23
N TYR A 3 13.30 10.29 25.24
CA TYR A 3 13.82 10.42 23.88
C TYR A 3 13.55 11.85 23.41
N ASP A 4 14.59 12.54 22.94
CA ASP A 4 14.43 13.83 22.28
C ASP A 4 13.90 13.56 20.87
N TYR A 5 12.58 13.54 20.72
CA TYR A 5 11.90 13.26 19.45
C TYR A 5 12.20 14.31 18.36
N THR A 6 12.96 15.36 18.67
CA THR A 6 13.36 16.39 17.70
C THR A 6 14.75 16.14 17.10
N ASP A 7 15.57 15.29 17.71
CA ASP A 7 16.87 14.91 17.16
C ASP A 7 16.74 13.68 16.25
N LEU A 8 16.48 13.93 14.97
CA LEU A 8 16.34 12.91 13.93
C LEU A 8 17.65 12.15 13.61
N GLN A 9 18.78 12.51 14.23
CA GLN A 9 20.10 11.92 13.96
C GLN A 9 20.58 10.98 15.08
N GLN A 10 19.79 10.74 16.13
CA GLN A 10 20.17 9.86 17.26
C GLN A 10 19.89 8.36 17.02
N GLY A 11 19.22 7.98 15.92
CA GLY A 11 18.94 6.59 15.57
C GLY A 11 19.98 5.99 14.61
N ASP A 12 20.15 4.67 14.66
CA ASP A 12 20.89 3.93 13.64
C ASP A 12 20.26 4.19 12.26
N GLN A 13 21.10 4.29 11.22
CA GLN A 13 20.60 4.45 9.85
C GLN A 13 19.75 3.23 9.45
N ILE A 14 18.55 3.51 8.95
CA ILE A 14 17.65 2.47 8.43
C ILE A 14 18.31 1.86 7.18
N ALA A 15 18.73 0.60 7.29
CA ALA A 15 19.29 -0.17 6.18
C ALA A 15 18.19 -0.96 5.48
N TYR A 16 18.18 -0.94 4.15
CA TYR A 16 17.22 -1.70 3.34
C TYR A 16 17.80 -3.07 3.01
N THR A 17 16.95 -4.09 3.05
CA THR A 17 17.27 -5.42 2.50
C THR A 17 17.10 -5.42 0.98
N GLU A 18 17.55 -6.48 0.32
CA GLU A 18 17.29 -6.69 -1.11
C GLU A 18 15.78 -6.78 -1.39
N ASP A 19 15.02 -7.47 -0.52
CA ASP A 19 13.57 -7.57 -0.62
C ASP A 19 12.89 -6.20 -0.50
N HIS A 20 13.38 -5.30 0.36
CA HIS A 20 12.86 -3.92 0.47
C HIS A 20 13.10 -3.12 -0.80
N GLU A 21 14.26 -3.25 -1.42
CA GLU A 21 14.59 -2.58 -2.68
C GLU A 21 13.74 -3.11 -3.84
N ASP A 22 13.48 -4.41 -3.88
CA ASP A 22 12.68 -5.02 -4.93
C ASP A 22 11.18 -4.75 -4.78
N LEU A 23 10.68 -4.71 -3.54
CA LEU A 23 9.36 -4.16 -3.22
C LEU A 23 9.25 -2.71 -3.72
N LYS A 24 10.21 -1.86 -3.37
CA LYS A 24 10.21 -0.45 -3.76
C LYS A 24 10.14 -0.29 -5.28
N LYS A 25 10.98 -1.01 -6.02
CA LYS A 25 11.02 -0.95 -7.50
C LYS A 25 9.72 -1.45 -8.13
N SER A 26 9.20 -2.58 -7.65
CA SER A 26 7.98 -3.17 -8.21
C SER A 26 6.76 -2.29 -7.98
N VAL A 27 6.60 -1.77 -6.76
CA VAL A 27 5.50 -0.85 -6.42
C VAL A 27 5.66 0.46 -7.18
N ARG A 28 6.85 1.08 -7.22
CA ARG A 28 7.10 2.31 -8.01
C ARG A 28 6.69 2.14 -9.48
N LYS A 29 7.03 1.00 -10.09
CA LYS A 29 6.69 0.72 -11.48
C LYS A 29 5.19 0.64 -11.68
N PHE A 30 4.50 -0.18 -10.89
CA PHE A 30 3.04 -0.29 -10.94
C PHE A 30 2.36 1.06 -10.73
N VAL A 31 2.85 1.83 -9.75
CA VAL A 31 2.30 3.14 -9.43
C VAL A 31 2.48 4.14 -10.57
N ALA A 32 3.67 4.18 -11.18
CA ALA A 32 3.97 5.08 -12.29
C ALA A 32 3.18 4.74 -13.55
N GLU A 33 3.02 3.45 -13.85
CA GLU A 33 2.40 2.96 -15.09
C GLU A 33 0.86 2.88 -14.99
N VAL A 34 0.31 2.60 -13.81
CA VAL A 34 -1.13 2.32 -13.62
C VAL A 34 -1.81 3.35 -12.71
N ILE A 35 -1.35 3.48 -11.46
CA ILE A 35 -2.04 4.26 -10.44
C ILE A 35 -2.04 5.75 -10.76
N ARG A 36 -0.90 6.32 -11.16
CA ARG A 36 -0.76 7.76 -11.38
C ARG A 36 -1.60 8.24 -12.58
N PRO A 37 -1.58 7.58 -13.76
CA PRO A 37 -2.49 7.95 -14.86
C PRO A 37 -3.96 7.85 -14.47
N ALA A 38 -4.35 6.76 -13.80
CA ALA A 38 -5.74 6.56 -13.37
C ALA A 38 -6.18 7.62 -12.36
N SER A 39 -5.32 8.02 -11.41
CA SER A 39 -5.63 9.07 -10.45
C SER A 39 -5.90 10.42 -11.13
N ILE A 40 -5.11 10.79 -12.15
CA ILE A 40 -5.29 12.04 -12.90
C ILE A 40 -6.63 12.04 -13.65
N GLU A 41 -7.09 10.88 -14.11
CA GLU A 41 -8.41 10.72 -14.71
C GLU A 41 -9.51 10.83 -13.66
N LEU A 42 -9.38 10.09 -12.55
CA LEU A 42 -10.33 10.07 -11.44
C LEU A 42 -10.55 11.45 -10.81
N ASP A 43 -9.50 12.25 -10.65
CA ASP A 43 -9.58 13.60 -10.08
C ASP A 43 -10.47 14.55 -10.91
N LYS A 44 -10.73 14.23 -12.18
CA LYS A 44 -11.58 15.01 -13.09
C LYS A 44 -13.02 14.48 -13.18
N MET A 45 -13.28 13.29 -12.64
CA MET A 45 -14.58 12.64 -12.71
C MET A 45 -15.51 13.12 -11.60
N SER A 46 -16.83 13.05 -11.86
CA SER A 46 -17.80 13.25 -10.79
C SER A 46 -17.81 12.03 -9.84
N PRO A 47 -18.16 12.19 -8.55
CA PRO A 47 -18.29 11.06 -7.63
C PRO A 47 -19.21 9.95 -8.14
N ASP A 48 -20.33 10.33 -8.79
CA ASP A 48 -21.30 9.39 -9.38
C ASP A 48 -20.69 8.57 -10.52
N ASP A 49 -19.72 9.12 -11.25
CA ASP A 49 -18.98 8.40 -12.28
C ASP A 49 -17.88 7.51 -11.69
N VAL A 50 -17.20 7.96 -10.63
CA VAL A 50 -16.13 7.20 -9.95
C VAL A 50 -16.67 5.89 -9.38
N VAL A 51 -17.87 5.89 -8.81
CA VAL A 51 -18.44 4.68 -8.17
C VAL A 51 -18.93 3.63 -9.17
N LYS A 52 -19.07 3.96 -10.47
CA LYS A 52 -19.52 3.01 -11.50
C LYS A 52 -18.52 1.86 -11.64
N LYS A 53 -19.01 0.63 -11.78
CA LYS A 53 -18.19 -0.61 -11.74
C LYS A 53 -17.07 -0.69 -12.79
N ASP A 54 -17.24 0.02 -13.89
CA ASP A 54 -16.32 0.11 -15.02
C ASP A 54 -15.33 1.28 -14.91
N SER A 55 -15.44 2.11 -13.86
CA SER A 55 -14.55 3.25 -13.64
C SER A 55 -13.09 2.84 -13.46
N PRO A 56 -12.14 3.76 -13.71
CA PRO A 56 -10.72 3.52 -13.45
C PRO A 56 -10.43 3.12 -12.01
N TYR A 57 -11.23 3.59 -11.04
CA TYR A 57 -11.07 3.25 -9.63
C TYR A 57 -11.16 1.74 -9.40
N TRP A 58 -12.23 1.10 -9.90
CA TRP A 58 -12.40 -0.33 -9.74
C TRP A 58 -11.43 -1.15 -10.58
N GLN A 59 -10.95 -0.60 -11.70
CA GLN A 59 -9.87 -1.22 -12.47
C GLN A 59 -8.56 -1.25 -11.68
N CYS A 60 -8.22 -0.15 -10.99
CA CYS A 60 -7.07 -0.09 -10.10
C CYS A 60 -7.21 -1.04 -8.90
N MET A 61 -8.37 -1.04 -8.23
CA MET A 61 -8.61 -1.96 -7.09
C MET A 61 -8.44 -3.42 -7.49
N ARG A 62 -8.97 -3.82 -8.66
CA ARG A 62 -8.80 -5.19 -9.18
C ARG A 62 -7.33 -5.54 -9.44
N GLN A 63 -6.57 -4.65 -10.08
CA GLN A 63 -5.15 -4.90 -10.33
C GLN A 63 -4.33 -4.97 -9.03
N MET A 64 -4.64 -4.13 -8.03
CA MET A 64 -4.02 -4.23 -6.70
C MET A 64 -4.34 -5.58 -6.03
N HIS A 65 -5.55 -6.10 -6.22
CA HIS A 65 -5.92 -7.45 -5.75
C HIS A 65 -5.14 -8.54 -6.47
N GLU A 66 -5.03 -8.47 -7.80
CA GLU A 66 -4.26 -9.42 -8.62
C GLU A 66 -2.78 -9.47 -8.24
N LEU A 67 -2.20 -8.33 -7.81
CA LEU A 67 -0.84 -8.22 -7.30
C LEU A 67 -0.70 -8.66 -5.83
N GLY A 68 -1.80 -8.99 -5.15
CA GLY A 68 -1.80 -9.39 -3.75
C GLY A 68 -1.65 -8.24 -2.75
N TYR A 69 -1.70 -6.97 -3.18
CA TYR A 69 -1.47 -5.81 -2.31
C TYR A 69 -2.51 -5.64 -1.19
N HIS A 70 -3.70 -6.22 -1.36
CA HIS A 70 -4.71 -6.34 -0.30
C HIS A 70 -4.30 -7.29 0.85
N THR A 71 -3.16 -7.98 0.74
CA THR A 71 -2.66 -8.95 1.73
C THR A 71 -1.34 -8.52 2.39
N ILE A 72 -0.89 -7.28 2.20
CA ILE A 72 0.40 -6.79 2.75
C ILE A 72 0.52 -6.92 4.28
N PHE A 73 -0.59 -6.90 5.01
CA PHE A 73 -0.61 -7.09 6.47
C PHE A 73 -0.87 -8.54 6.90
N ILE A 74 -1.14 -9.43 5.95
CA ILE A 74 -1.47 -10.82 6.24
C ILE A 74 -0.19 -11.63 6.21
N PRO A 75 0.17 -12.34 7.30
CA PRO A 75 1.36 -13.20 7.34
C PRO A 75 1.41 -14.21 6.19
N GLU A 76 2.62 -14.56 5.77
CA GLU A 76 2.85 -15.57 4.71
C GLU A 76 2.23 -16.94 5.04
N GLU A 77 2.18 -17.31 6.33
CA GLU A 77 1.54 -18.55 6.81
C GLU A 77 0.04 -18.65 6.47
N TYR A 78 -0.62 -17.51 6.29
CA TYR A 78 -2.02 -17.41 5.85
C TYR A 78 -2.15 -17.09 4.36
N GLY A 79 -1.04 -17.13 3.61
CA GLY A 79 -1.00 -16.88 2.17
C GLY A 79 -0.96 -15.40 1.78
N GLY A 80 -0.60 -14.50 2.70
CA GLY A 80 -0.42 -13.09 2.40
C GLY A 80 1.02 -12.72 2.04
N ILE A 81 1.23 -11.46 1.65
CA ILE A 81 2.57 -10.91 1.39
C ILE A 81 3.36 -10.70 2.69
N GLY A 82 2.68 -10.39 3.81
CA GLY A 82 3.30 -10.35 5.14
C GLY A 82 4.48 -9.38 5.28
N LEU A 83 4.33 -8.13 4.84
CA LEU A 83 5.41 -7.13 4.91
C LEU A 83 5.77 -6.78 6.36
N ASP A 84 7.07 -6.62 6.60
CA ASP A 84 7.56 -6.04 7.85
C ASP A 84 7.25 -4.54 7.95
N ALA A 85 7.52 -3.94 9.12
CA ALA A 85 7.18 -2.54 9.37
C ALA A 85 7.83 -1.58 8.33
N LEU A 86 9.08 -1.83 7.96
CA LEU A 86 9.79 -1.01 6.97
C LEU A 86 9.23 -1.22 5.56
N GLY A 87 8.95 -2.47 5.17
CA GLY A 87 8.31 -2.80 3.91
C GLY A 87 6.93 -2.16 3.76
N LEU A 88 6.12 -2.14 4.82
CA LEU A 88 4.84 -1.43 4.83
C LEU A 88 5.02 0.07 4.61
N HIS A 89 5.99 0.71 5.27
CA HIS A 89 6.30 2.12 5.06
C HIS A 89 6.71 2.40 3.61
N ILE A 90 7.61 1.59 3.06
CA ILE A 90 8.05 1.69 1.66
C ILE A 90 6.84 1.52 0.72
N PHE A 91 6.01 0.49 0.92
CA PHE A 91 4.83 0.25 0.10
C PHE A 91 3.90 1.46 0.07
N PHE A 92 3.55 2.02 1.22
CA PHE A 92 2.64 3.17 1.29
C PHE A 92 3.26 4.46 0.77
N GLU A 93 4.57 4.70 0.99
CA GLU A 93 5.28 5.84 0.40
C GLU A 93 5.24 5.78 -1.13
N GLU A 94 5.53 4.60 -1.68
CA GLU A 94 5.54 4.36 -3.12
C GLU A 94 4.14 4.47 -3.73
N MET A 95 3.11 3.94 -3.07
CA MET A 95 1.72 4.12 -3.50
C MET A 95 1.27 5.60 -3.46
N ALA A 96 1.60 6.31 -2.38
CA ALA A 96 1.24 7.71 -2.19
C ALA A 96 1.93 8.64 -3.20
N PHE A 97 3.11 8.27 -3.72
CA PHE A 97 3.76 8.99 -4.81
C PHE A 97 2.86 9.10 -6.07
N GLY A 98 2.07 8.07 -6.35
CA GLY A 98 1.12 8.11 -7.48
C GLY A 98 -0.20 8.76 -7.13
N SER A 99 -0.80 8.34 -6.01
CA SER A 99 -2.11 8.84 -5.57
C SER A 99 -2.33 8.54 -4.10
N ILE A 100 -2.47 9.58 -3.28
CA ILE A 100 -2.82 9.41 -1.86
C ILE A 100 -4.23 8.80 -1.70
N GLY A 101 -5.17 9.12 -2.59
CA GLY A 101 -6.53 8.60 -2.53
C GLY A 101 -6.60 7.09 -2.76
N LEU A 102 -5.91 6.60 -3.80
CA LEU A 102 -5.84 5.16 -4.08
C LEU A 102 -4.96 4.41 -3.06
N ALA A 103 -3.91 5.03 -2.52
CA ALA A 103 -3.10 4.46 -1.44
C ALA A 103 -3.94 4.21 -0.18
N VAL A 104 -4.76 5.19 0.22
CA VAL A 104 -5.69 5.05 1.36
C VAL A 104 -6.76 4.02 1.06
N ALA A 105 -7.33 4.00 -0.15
CA ALA A 105 -8.31 3.00 -0.55
C ALA A 105 -7.75 1.57 -0.43
N CYS A 106 -6.53 1.34 -0.91
CA CYS A 106 -5.84 0.06 -0.76
C CYS A 106 -5.58 -0.28 0.72
N GLY A 107 -5.12 0.68 1.52
CA GLY A 107 -4.84 0.45 2.93
C GLY A 107 -6.07 0.08 3.75
N VAL A 108 -7.19 0.77 3.52
CA VAL A 108 -8.47 0.49 4.20
C VAL A 108 -9.08 -0.84 3.75
N ASP A 109 -8.91 -1.20 2.48
CA ASP A 109 -9.38 -2.46 1.94
C ASP A 109 -8.72 -3.70 2.60
N VAL A 110 -7.50 -3.55 3.13
CA VAL A 110 -6.81 -4.64 3.86
C VAL A 110 -7.35 -4.84 5.28
N PHE A 111 -8.00 -3.84 5.88
CA PHE A 111 -8.37 -3.88 7.29
C PHE A 111 -9.30 -5.04 7.68
N PRO A 112 -10.35 -5.38 6.91
CA PRO A 112 -11.23 -6.50 7.28
C PRO A 112 -10.47 -7.82 7.39
N THR A 113 -9.61 -8.14 6.42
CA THR A 113 -8.80 -9.37 6.44
C THR A 113 -7.74 -9.33 7.54
N PHE A 114 -7.12 -8.16 7.76
CA PHE A 114 -6.13 -8.00 8.82
C PHE A 114 -6.73 -8.23 10.21
N PHE A 115 -7.86 -7.59 10.53
CA PHE A 115 -8.54 -7.80 11.80
C PHE A 115 -9.05 -9.23 11.97
N ALA A 116 -9.48 -9.88 10.89
CA ALA A 116 -9.85 -11.29 10.92
C ALA A 116 -8.64 -12.17 11.30
N ALA A 117 -7.45 -11.90 10.74
CA ALA A 117 -6.24 -12.66 11.05
C ALA A 117 -5.82 -12.52 12.53
N MET A 118 -6.08 -11.36 13.16
CA MET A 118 -5.74 -11.12 14.57
C MET A 118 -6.57 -11.94 15.58
N ILE A 119 -7.73 -12.47 15.17
CA ILE A 119 -8.65 -13.21 16.05
C ILE A 119 -8.67 -14.71 15.76
N LEU A 120 -7.85 -15.19 14.81
CA LEU A 120 -7.74 -16.61 14.53
C LEU A 120 -7.04 -17.30 15.71
N PRO A 121 -7.61 -18.40 16.24
CA PRO A 121 -6.92 -19.22 17.22
C PRO A 121 -5.71 -19.90 16.56
N GLU A 122 -4.58 -19.95 17.28
CA GLU A 122 -3.38 -20.71 16.91
C GLU A 122 -3.68 -22.20 16.62
#